data_AF-A0A9X6AEY4-F1
#
_entry.id   AF-A0A9X6AEY4-F1
#
_cell.length_a   1.000
_cell.length_b   1.000
_cell.length_c   1.000
_cell.angle_alpha   90.00
_cell.angle_beta   90.00
_cell.angle_gamma   90.00
#
_symmetry.space_group_name_H-M   'P 1'
#
loop_
_entity.id
_entity.type
_entity.pdbx_description
1 polymer ?
#
loop_
_entity_poly.entity_id
_entity_poly.type
_entity_poly.pdbx_seq_one_letter_code
_entity_poly.pdbx_strand_id
1 'polypeptide(L)'
;MPRKDTNVIGRREELSLLRELITPPHKESHVLLLLGDPGLGKTILLAEAAREAKAAGMRVLATTGRESEQDLAFAGLHQLLRPVLDRVACLPTRQAEA
;
A
#
# COMPACT_ATOMS: atom_id res chain seq x y z
N MET A 1 19.11 0.54 2.39
CA MET A 1 19.33 -0.65 3.24
C MET A 1 18.01 -1.41 3.34
N PRO A 2 17.95 -2.71 3.00
CA PRO A 2 16.75 -3.50 3.31
C PRO A 2 16.65 -3.64 4.83
N ARG A 3 15.52 -3.21 5.42
CA ARG A 3 15.26 -3.41 6.85
C ARG A 3 15.07 -4.91 7.08
N LYS A 4 15.83 -5.46 8.05
CA LYS A 4 15.74 -6.84 8.55
C LYS A 4 14.28 -7.28 8.69
N ASP A 5 13.99 -8.53 8.31
CA ASP A 5 12.71 -9.20 8.52
C ASP A 5 12.21 -8.91 9.93
N THR A 6 11.27 -7.98 10.02
CA THR A 6 10.83 -7.44 11.29
C THR A 6 9.70 -8.34 11.73
N ASN A 7 10.03 -9.43 12.44
CA ASN A 7 9.02 -10.28 13.04
C ASN A 7 8.18 -9.39 13.98
N VAL A 8 6.93 -9.14 13.61
CA VAL A 8 6.07 -8.19 14.33
C VAL A 8 5.51 -8.90 15.56
N ILE A 9 6.03 -8.56 16.73
CA ILE A 9 5.66 -9.21 18.00
C ILE A 9 4.47 -8.47 18.63
N GLY A 10 3.51 -9.21 19.18
CA GLY A 10 2.44 -8.67 20.01
C GLY A 10 1.33 -7.93 19.25
N ARG A 11 1.31 -8.01 17.91
CA ARG A 11 0.31 -7.34 17.05
C ARG A 11 -0.59 -8.32 16.30
N ARG A 12 -0.94 -9.43 16.96
CA ARG A 12 -1.66 -10.53 16.29
C ARG A 12 -3.04 -10.10 15.81
N GLU A 13 -3.75 -9.29 16.60
CA GLU A 13 -5.09 -8.84 16.27
C GLU A 13 -5.08 -7.85 15.09
N GLU A 14 -4.19 -6.86 15.11
CA GLU A 14 -4.07 -5.89 14.03
C GLU A 14 -3.61 -6.54 12.72
N LEU A 15 -2.68 -7.49 12.79
CA LEU A 15 -2.26 -8.26 11.61
C LEU A 15 -3.37 -9.17 11.10
N SER A 16 -4.20 -9.74 11.97
CA SER A 16 -5.35 -10.55 11.56
C SER A 16 -6.34 -9.72 10.74
N LEU A 17 -6.69 -8.52 11.22
CA LEU A 17 -7.57 -7.60 10.51
C LEU A 17 -6.99 -7.19 9.15
N LEU A 18 -5.69 -6.92 9.08
CA LEU A 18 -5.02 -6.60 7.82
C LEU A 18 -5.02 -7.80 6.85
N ARG A 19 -4.83 -9.02 7.37
CA ARG A 19 -4.86 -10.26 6.57
C ARG A 19 -6.21 -10.54 5.97
N GLU A 20 -7.29 -10.29 6.69
CA GLU A 20 -8.66 -10.48 6.18
C GLU A 20 -8.90 -9.67 4.91
N LEU A 21 -8.31 -8.47 4.80
CA LEU A 21 -8.45 -7.62 3.61
C LEU A 21 -7.70 -8.13 2.38
N ILE A 22 -6.60 -8.86 2.59
CA ILE A 22 -5.73 -9.35 1.51
C ILE A 22 -5.92 -10.84 1.21
N THR A 23 -6.77 -11.53 1.96
CA THR A 23 -7.07 -12.95 1.76
C THR A 23 -8.22 -13.10 0.75
N PRO A 24 -8.03 -13.85 -0.36
CA PRO A 24 -9.10 -14.11 -1.32
C PRO A 24 -10.27 -14.91 -0.70
N PRO A 25 -11.49 -14.83 -1.26
CA PRO A 25 -11.86 -14.06 -2.46
C PRO A 25 -12.15 -12.59 -2.15
N HIS A 26 -11.61 -11.68 -2.97
CA HIS A 26 -11.98 -10.27 -2.94
C HIS A 26 -13.32 -10.08 -3.65
N LYS A 27 -14.41 -10.01 -2.87
CA LYS A 27 -15.75 -9.79 -3.43
C LYS A 27 -16.04 -8.31 -3.68
N GLU A 28 -15.45 -7.44 -2.86
CA GLU A 28 -15.67 -5.99 -2.88
C GLU A 28 -14.37 -5.22 -2.61
N SER A 29 -14.40 -3.91 -2.85
CA SER A 29 -13.29 -3.02 -2.48
C SER A 29 -13.40 -2.62 -1.01
N HIS A 30 -12.29 -2.69 -0.29
CA HIS A 30 -12.24 -2.34 1.13
C HIS A 30 -11.27 -1.19 1.38
N VAL A 31 -11.60 -0.34 2.36
CA VAL A 31 -10.75 0.73 2.84
C VAL A 31 -10.59 0.58 4.35
N LEU A 32 -9.35 0.57 4.83
CA LEU A 32 -9.02 0.53 6.24
C LEU A 32 -8.13 1.72 6.61
N LEU A 33 -8.51 2.43 7.68
CA LEU A 33 -7.73 3.52 8.24
C LEU A 33 -7.08 3.07 9.54
N LEU A 34 -5.74 3.12 9.60
CA LEU A 34 -4.98 2.81 10.80
C LEU A 34 -4.71 4.09 11.57
N LEU A 35 -5.37 4.25 12.72
CA LEU A 35 -5.20 5.39 13.60
C LEU A 35 -4.23 5.10 14.75
N GLY A 36 -3.66 6.16 15.30
CA GLY A 36 -2.97 6.16 16.58
C GLY A 36 -1.77 7.10 16.58
N ASP A 37 -1.05 7.10 17.69
CA ASP A 37 0.03 8.06 17.90
C ASP A 37 1.27 7.78 17.05
N PRO A 38 2.10 8.82 16.81
CA PRO A 38 3.42 8.66 16.22
C PRO A 38 4.24 7.59 16.94
N GLY A 39 4.97 6.77 16.19
CA GLY A 39 5.84 5.74 16.77
C GLY A 39 5.16 4.42 17.16
N LEU A 40 3.82 4.31 17.12
CA LEU A 40 3.11 3.04 17.45
C LEU A 40 3.25 1.92 16.42
N GLY A 41 4.10 2.08 15.39
CA GLY A 41 4.40 1.02 14.42
C GLY A 41 3.40 0.85 13.27
N LYS A 42 2.55 1.85 12.98
CA LYS A 42 1.63 1.84 11.82
C LYS A 42 2.33 1.50 10.50
N THR A 43 3.48 2.11 10.24
CA THR A 43 4.30 1.81 9.05
C THR A 43 4.79 0.37 9.01
N ILE A 44 5.09 -0.24 10.17
CA ILE A 44 5.51 -1.64 10.26
C ILE A 44 4.33 -2.56 9.94
N LEU A 45 3.14 -2.28 10.49
CA LEU A 45 1.92 -3.04 10.19
C LEU A 45 1.58 -3.00 8.70
N LEU A 46 1.60 -1.82 8.08
CA LEU A 46 1.35 -1.67 6.64
C LEU A 46 2.42 -2.35 5.79
N ALA A 47 3.69 -2.28 6.19
CA ALA A 47 4.78 -2.95 5.47
C ALA A 47 4.64 -4.48 5.51
N GLU A 48 4.19 -5.02 6.64
CA GLU A 48 3.95 -6.46 6.79
C GLU A 48 2.76 -6.93 5.96
N ALA A 49 1.64 -6.21 6.00
CA ALA A 49 0.49 -6.50 5.13
C ALA A 49 0.87 -6.43 3.64
N ALA A 50 1.65 -5.43 3.24
CA ALA A 50 2.17 -5.31 1.89
C ALA A 50 3.09 -6.49 1.49
N ARG A 51 3.92 -6.98 2.43
CA ARG A 51 4.78 -8.14 2.22
C ARG A 51 3.96 -9.41 2.00
N GLU A 52 2.96 -9.64 2.85
CA GLU A 52 2.06 -10.79 2.76
C GLU A 52 1.22 -10.76 1.48
N ALA A 53 0.65 -9.60 1.12
CA ALA A 53 -0.11 -9.43 -0.11
C ALA A 53 0.73 -9.72 -1.35
N LYS A 54 1.98 -9.25 -1.40
CA LYS A 54 2.92 -9.60 -2.48
C LYS A 54 3.21 -11.09 -2.54
N ALA A 55 3.40 -11.74 -1.39
CA ALA A 55 3.60 -13.19 -1.32
C ALA A 55 2.36 -13.98 -1.80
N ALA A 56 1.16 -13.42 -1.60
CA ALA A 56 -0.09 -13.95 -2.14
C ALA A 56 -0.32 -13.63 -3.64
N GLY A 57 0.64 -12.99 -4.32
CA GLY A 57 0.56 -12.66 -5.74
C GLY A 57 -0.21 -11.37 -6.06
N MET A 58 -0.60 -10.58 -5.06
CA MET A 58 -1.26 -9.30 -5.27
C MET A 58 -0.25 -8.24 -5.72
N ARG A 59 -0.67 -7.35 -6.62
CA ARG A 59 0.08 -6.13 -6.92
C ARG A 59 -0.14 -5.13 -5.79
N VAL A 60 0.93 -4.75 -5.12
CA VAL A 60 0.91 -3.71 -4.08
C VAL A 60 1.54 -2.43 -4.59
N LEU A 61 0.75 -1.36 -4.62
CA LEU A 61 1.22 0.01 -4.83
C LEU A 61 1.30 0.70 -3.46
N ALA A 62 2.40 1.39 -3.20
CA ALA A 62 2.63 2.06 -1.93
C ALA A 62 3.17 3.47 -2.18
N THR A 63 2.83 4.38 -1.30
CA THR A 63 3.28 5.78 -1.31
C THR A 63 3.53 6.23 0.12
N THR A 64 4.34 7.26 0.31
CA THR A 64 4.58 7.89 1.62
C THR A 64 4.38 9.38 1.47
N GLY A 65 3.33 9.92 2.08
CA GLY A 65 3.14 11.36 2.13
C GLY A 65 4.18 12.01 3.05
N ARG A 66 4.82 13.06 2.58
CA ARG A 66 5.71 13.91 3.40
C ARG A 66 5.06 15.26 3.62
N GLU A 67 5.26 15.85 4.80
CA GLU A 67 4.77 17.20 5.11
C GLU A 67 5.28 18.24 4.09
N SER A 68 6.53 18.09 3.65
CA SER A 68 7.13 18.94 2.60
C SER A 68 6.43 18.88 1.24
N GLU A 69 5.54 17.90 1.02
CA GLU A 69 4.78 17.72 -0.22
C GLU A 69 3.39 18.35 -0.14
N GLN A 70 3.04 19.03 0.96
CA GLN A 70 1.71 19.62 1.15
C GLN A 70 1.28 20.56 0.01
N ASP A 71 2.24 21.32 -0.55
CA ASP A 71 2.02 22.29 -1.63
C ASP A 71 2.27 21.69 -3.02
N LEU A 72 2.65 20.41 -3.09
CA LEU A 72 2.91 19.71 -4.34
C LEU A 72 1.71 18.83 -4.70
N ALA A 73 0.80 19.42 -5.48
CA ALA A 73 -0.39 18.73 -5.98
C ALA A 73 -0.01 17.38 -6.63
N PHE A 74 -0.77 16.33 -6.29
CA PHE A 74 -0.61 14.98 -6.82
C PHE A 74 0.73 14.28 -6.54
N ALA A 75 1.58 14.78 -5.63
CA ALA A 75 2.86 14.13 -5.29
C ALA A 75 2.69 12.65 -4.93
N GLY A 76 1.77 12.34 -4.02
CA GLY A 76 1.48 10.97 -3.60
C GLY A 76 0.91 10.09 -4.72
N LEU A 77 0.08 10.66 -5.61
CA LEU A 77 -0.49 9.96 -6.75
C LEU A 77 0.57 9.63 -7.80
N HIS A 78 1.46 10.58 -8.11
CA HIS A 78 2.60 10.35 -8.99
C HIS A 78 3.49 9.22 -8.46
N GLN A 79 3.80 9.21 -7.15
CA GLN A 79 4.55 8.13 -6.52
C GLN A 79 3.83 6.78 -6.64
N LEU A 80 2.51 6.76 -6.47
CA LEU A 80 1.68 5.55 -6.51
C LEU A 80 1.57 4.96 -7.93
N LEU A 81 1.46 5.80 -8.95
CA LEU A 81 1.27 5.37 -10.34
C LEU A 81 2.58 5.05 -11.06
N ARG A 82 3.70 5.65 -10.65
CA ARG A 82 5.01 5.42 -11.27
C ARG A 82 5.37 3.94 -11.50
N PRO A 83 5.12 3.00 -10.56
CA PRO A 83 5.44 1.58 -10.75
C PRO A 83 4.60 0.84 -11.81
N VAL A 84 3.54 1.48 -12.33
CA VAL A 84 2.61 0.87 -13.31
C VAL A 84 2.45 1.72 -14.57
N LEU A 85 3.30 2.72 -14.80
CA LEU A 85 3.25 3.56 -15.99
C LEU A 85 3.49 2.77 -17.29
N ASP A 86 4.20 1.65 -17.23
CA ASP A 86 4.37 0.71 -18.35
C ASP A 86 3.03 0.14 -18.85
N ARG A 87 1.98 0.19 -18.02
CA ARG A 87 0.64 -0.34 -18.33
C ARG A 87 -0.26 0.65 -19.04
N VAL A 88 0.17 1.91 -19.21
CA VAL A 88 -0.61 2.91 -19.95
C VAL A 88 -0.88 2.43 -21.39
N ALA A 89 0.08 1.73 -22.01
CA ALA A 89 -0.09 1.14 -23.34
C ALA A 89 -1.17 0.04 -23.42
N CYS A 90 -1.63 -0.49 -22.29
CA CYS A 90 -2.70 -1.48 -22.22
C CYS A 90 -4.09 -0.84 -22.01
N LEU A 91 -4.16 0.47 -21.79
CA LEU A 91 -5.43 1.18 -21.66
C LEU A 91 -6.09 1.33 -23.05
N PRO A 92 -7.42 1.49 -23.10
CA PRO A 92 -8.06 1.87 -24.36
C PRO A 92 -7.53 3.22 -24.84
N THR A 93 -7.47 3.44 -26.16
CA THR A 93 -6.73 4.54 -26.78
C THR A 93 -7.05 5.92 -26.19
N ARG A 94 -8.33 6.21 -25.91
CA ARG A 94 -8.73 7.50 -25.32
C ARG A 94 -8.10 7.75 -23.95
N GLN A 95 -7.90 6.70 -23.15
CA GLN A 95 -7.33 6.78 -21.82
C GLN A 95 -5.79 6.76 -21.84
N ALA A 96 -5.18 6.18 -22.89
CA ALA A 96 -3.73 6.15 -23.06
C ALA A 96 -3.16 7.50 -23.53
N GLU A 97 -3.95 8.28 -24.28
CA GLU A 97 -3.55 9.55 -24.91
C GLU A 97 -4.05 10.82 -24.19
N ALA A 98 -4.81 10.67 -23.10
CA ALA A 98 -5.35 11.78 -22.30
C ALA A 98 -4.27 12.44 -21.42
#